data_AF-A0A7Y5QCR7-F1
#
_entry.id   AF-A0A7Y5QCR7-F1
#
_cell.length_a   1.000
_cell.length_b   1.000
_cell.length_c   1.000
_cell.angle_alpha   90.00
_cell.angle_beta   90.00
_cell.angle_gamma   90.00
#
_symmetry.space_group_name_H-M   'P 1'
#
loop_
_entity.id
_entity.type
_entity.pdbx_description
1 polymer ?
#
loop_
_entity_poly.entity_id
_entity_poly.type
_entity_poly.pdbx_seq_one_letter_code
_entity_poly.pdbx_strand_id
1 'polypeptide(L)'
;MARPTIPERQPIGDSFAGYVVITEGTQALAAAPPPDCTILASGAFVVRYGLRLLGKPHLSIVPGLVVIDYGTMLTGEDAWEFIIRSSNRYPRAEVFGWREDGREDMLTVKLLDLALPPQVLVYADALSRTPVAAPTRLIAPDDAPITPRLRQNLMQDSR
;
A
#
# COMPACT_ATOMS: atom_id res chain seq x y z
N MET A 1 0.22 -35.19 -12.87
CA MET A 1 0.76 -33.82 -13.07
C MET A 1 1.13 -33.26 -11.71
N ALA A 2 2.32 -32.69 -11.54
CA ALA A 2 2.71 -32.07 -10.27
C ALA A 2 1.84 -30.82 -10.02
N ARG A 3 1.32 -30.68 -8.79
CA ARG A 3 0.55 -29.50 -8.39
C ARG A 3 1.49 -28.29 -8.41
N PRO A 4 1.16 -27.18 -9.10
CA PRO A 4 1.99 -25.98 -9.05
C PRO A 4 2.07 -25.46 -7.62
N THR A 5 3.29 -25.13 -7.19
CA THR A 5 3.57 -24.54 -5.88
C THR A 5 2.99 -23.12 -5.82
N ILE A 6 2.24 -22.81 -4.77
CA ILE A 6 1.75 -21.45 -4.54
C ILE A 6 2.95 -20.56 -4.20
N PRO A 7 3.19 -19.46 -4.93
CA PRO A 7 4.30 -18.56 -4.64
C PRO A 7 4.09 -17.85 -3.30
N GLU A 8 5.20 -17.43 -2.69
CA GLU A 8 5.14 -16.60 -1.48
C GLU A 8 4.48 -15.25 -1.78
N ARG A 9 3.73 -14.73 -0.79
CA ARG A 9 3.11 -13.41 -0.92
C ARG A 9 4.20 -12.34 -0.92
N GLN A 10 4.21 -11.53 -1.96
CA GLN A 10 5.19 -10.47 -2.15
C GLN A 10 4.44 -9.16 -2.41
N PRO A 11 4.12 -8.38 -1.37
CA PRO A 11 3.50 -7.08 -1.56
C PRO A 11 4.50 -6.10 -2.18
N ILE A 12 4.03 -5.20 -3.04
CA ILE A 12 4.85 -4.09 -3.49
C ILE A 12 5.23 -3.19 -2.31
N GLY A 13 6.42 -2.62 -2.37
CA GLY A 13 6.90 -1.72 -1.34
C GLY A 13 7.98 -0.79 -1.86
N ASP A 14 7.95 0.45 -1.40
CA ASP A 14 8.98 1.44 -1.65
C ASP A 14 9.78 1.71 -0.39
N SER A 15 11.08 1.90 -0.52
CA SER A 15 11.92 2.33 0.59
C SER A 15 11.75 3.84 0.83
N PHE A 16 11.64 4.24 2.09
CA PHE A 16 11.63 5.64 2.48
C PHE A 16 12.51 5.85 3.71
N ALA A 17 13.40 6.85 3.68
CA ALA A 17 14.20 7.23 4.82
C ALA A 17 13.80 8.64 5.28
N GLY A 18 13.40 8.78 6.54
CA GLY A 18 12.93 10.04 7.08
C GLY A 18 12.14 9.86 8.36
N TYR A 19 11.01 10.57 8.45
CA TYR A 19 10.21 10.70 9.66
C TYR A 19 8.74 10.42 9.35
N VAL A 20 8.07 9.75 10.27
CA VAL A 20 6.62 9.78 10.41
C VAL A 20 6.30 10.83 11.46
N VAL A 21 5.55 11.86 11.08
CA VAL A 21 5.19 12.98 11.97
C VAL A 21 3.68 13.18 12.02
N ILE A 22 3.21 13.77 13.11
CA ILE A 22 1.89 14.41 13.17
C ILE A 22 2.11 15.92 13.09
N THR A 23 1.44 16.55 12.11
CA THR A 23 1.35 18.00 11.98
C THR A 23 -0.09 18.38 11.64
N GLU A 24 -0.59 19.46 12.25
CA GLU A 24 -1.99 19.91 12.09
C GLU A 24 -3.03 18.80 12.36
N GLY A 25 -2.73 17.87 13.27
CA GLY A 25 -3.60 16.73 13.58
C GLY A 25 -3.64 15.62 12.52
N THR A 26 -2.80 15.70 11.48
CA THR A 26 -2.70 14.68 10.41
C THR A 26 -1.34 14.01 10.40
N GLN A 27 -1.29 12.73 10.02
CA GLN A 27 -0.02 12.02 9.84
C GLN A 27 0.59 12.34 8.47
N ALA A 28 1.90 12.60 8.46
CA ALA A 28 2.66 12.84 7.25
C ALA A 28 3.97 12.04 7.26
N LEU A 29 4.45 11.67 6.06
CA LEU A 29 5.85 11.32 5.87
C LEU A 29 6.63 12.58 5.60
N ALA A 30 7.78 12.73 6.24
CA ALA A 30 8.63 13.89 6.08
C ALA A 30 10.09 13.49 5.83
N ALA A 31 10.73 14.10 4.83
CA ALA A 31 12.16 13.90 4.58
C ALA A 31 13.01 14.53 5.69
N ALA A 32 12.52 15.64 6.25
CA ALA A 32 13.03 16.30 7.45
C ALA A 32 11.85 16.70 8.35
N PRO A 33 11.98 16.67 9.68
CA PRO A 33 10.89 16.99 10.58
C PRO A 33 10.57 18.50 10.49
N PRO A 34 9.31 18.89 10.21
CA PRO A 34 8.90 20.29 10.28
C PRO A 34 9.01 20.87 11.69
N PRO A 35 9.07 22.21 11.85
CA PRO A 35 8.89 22.82 13.16
C PRO A 35 7.51 22.47 13.73
N ASP A 36 7.41 22.42 15.06
CA ASP A 36 6.17 22.20 15.82
C ASP A 36 5.39 20.92 15.45
N CYS A 37 6.08 19.87 15.00
CA CYS A 37 5.49 18.55 14.75
C CYS A 37 5.74 17.57 15.91
N THR A 38 4.90 16.54 16.01
CA THR A 38 5.17 15.38 16.88
C THR A 38 5.77 14.25 16.04
N ILE A 39 6.98 13.81 16.37
CA ILE A 39 7.61 12.67 15.69
C ILE A 39 7.04 11.37 16.27
N LEU A 40 6.43 10.55 15.42
CA LEU A 40 5.95 9.20 15.77
C LEU A 40 7.03 8.14 15.59
N ALA A 41 7.80 8.25 14.51
CA ALA A 41 8.89 7.34 14.20
C ALA A 41 9.91 8.04 13.30
N SER A 42 11.16 7.57 13.32
CA SER A 42 12.23 8.04 12.43
C SER A 42 13.11 6.87 12.00
N GLY A 43 13.63 6.91 10.78
CA GLY A 43 14.56 5.90 10.26
C GLY A 43 14.26 5.50 8.83
N ALA A 44 14.67 4.29 8.48
CA ALA A 44 14.30 3.64 7.22
C ALA A 44 12.99 2.86 7.41
N PHE A 45 12.09 3.01 6.46
CA PHE A 45 10.77 2.40 6.45
C PHE A 45 10.51 1.71 5.12
N VAL A 46 9.57 0.77 5.15
CA VAL A 46 8.94 0.20 3.95
C VAL A 46 7.55 0.81 3.80
N VAL A 47 7.26 1.41 2.66
CA VAL A 47 5.96 1.99 2.35
C VAL A 47 5.20 1.06 1.41
N ARG A 48 3.99 0.66 1.79
CA ARG A 48 3.10 -0.18 0.98
C ARG A 48 1.78 0.51 0.71
N TYR A 49 1.03 -0.05 -0.22
CA TYR A 49 -0.17 0.56 -0.79
C TYR A 49 -1.38 -0.35 -0.58
N GLY A 50 -2.25 0.06 0.34
CA GLY A 50 -3.49 -0.63 0.65
C GLY A 50 -4.61 -0.21 -0.31
N LEU A 51 -5.20 -1.18 -1.00
CA LEU A 51 -6.37 -0.94 -1.85
C LEU A 51 -7.63 -0.86 -1.00
N ARG A 52 -8.42 0.21 -1.16
CA ARG A 52 -9.62 0.45 -0.38
C ARG A 52 -10.72 -0.55 -0.70
N LEU A 53 -11.57 -0.86 0.27
CA LEU A 53 -12.71 -1.74 0.07
C LEU A 53 -13.98 -0.97 -0.34
N LEU A 54 -14.68 -1.49 -1.34
CA LEU A 54 -15.94 -0.94 -1.83
C LEU A 54 -16.99 -0.92 -0.71
N GLY A 55 -17.57 0.27 -0.47
CA GLY A 55 -18.53 0.51 0.61
C GLY A 55 -17.92 0.55 2.02
N LYS A 56 -16.61 0.31 2.17
CA LYS A 56 -15.88 0.38 3.46
C LYS A 56 -14.52 1.08 3.27
N PRO A 57 -14.51 2.38 2.90
CA PRO A 57 -13.29 3.09 2.53
C PRO A 57 -12.29 3.27 3.68
N HIS A 58 -12.71 3.07 4.93
CA HIS A 58 -11.83 3.07 6.09
C HIS A 58 -11.00 1.78 6.22
N LEU A 59 -11.34 0.73 5.47
CA LEU A 59 -10.60 -0.53 5.39
C LEU A 59 -9.78 -0.59 4.11
N SER A 60 -8.65 -1.27 4.16
CA SER A 60 -7.83 -1.55 2.99
C SER A 60 -7.17 -2.92 3.07
N ILE A 61 -6.70 -3.40 1.92
CA ILE A 61 -5.87 -4.61 1.84
C ILE A 61 -4.59 -4.28 1.07
N VAL A 62 -3.45 -4.65 1.63
CA VAL A 62 -2.16 -4.63 0.94
C VAL A 62 -2.03 -5.93 0.15
N PRO A 63 -2.09 -5.90 -1.20
CA PRO A 63 -2.05 -7.11 -2.01
C PRO A 63 -0.67 -7.76 -1.93
N GLY A 64 -0.62 -9.06 -1.67
CA GLY A 64 0.62 -9.85 -1.69
C GLY A 64 0.60 -10.96 -2.75
N LEU A 65 -0.58 -11.43 -3.13
CA LEU A 65 -0.78 -12.46 -4.15
C LEU A 65 -2.14 -12.25 -4.81
N VAL A 66 -2.19 -12.44 -6.13
CA VAL A 66 -3.43 -12.44 -6.90
C VAL A 66 -3.56 -13.76 -7.63
N VAL A 67 -4.73 -14.37 -7.57
CA VAL A 67 -5.07 -15.58 -8.33
C VAL A 67 -6.14 -15.22 -9.35
N ILE A 68 -5.79 -15.35 -10.63
CA ILE A 68 -6.68 -15.10 -11.77
C ILE A 68 -7.40 -16.42 -12.11
N ASP A 69 -8.54 -16.30 -12.80
CA ASP A 69 -9.24 -17.43 -13.39
C ASP A 69 -8.25 -18.37 -14.13
N TYR A 70 -8.48 -19.68 -14.00
CA TYR A 70 -7.60 -20.76 -14.50
C TYR A 70 -6.26 -20.93 -13.78
N GLY A 71 -6.09 -20.33 -12.60
CA GLY A 71 -5.01 -20.66 -11.67
C GLY A 71 -3.69 -19.94 -11.93
N THR A 72 -3.68 -18.91 -12.77
CA THR A 72 -2.53 -18.01 -12.90
C THR A 72 -2.36 -17.23 -11.60
N MET A 73 -1.16 -17.29 -11.02
CA MET A 73 -0.83 -16.63 -9.75
C MET A 73 0.19 -15.52 -10.02
N LEU A 74 -0.11 -14.30 -9.57
CA LEU A 74 0.73 -13.11 -9.71
C LEU A 74 1.13 -12.57 -8.33
N THR A 75 2.32 -12.03 -8.21
CA THR A 75 2.82 -11.38 -6.99
C THR A 75 3.52 -10.06 -7.35
N GLY A 76 3.86 -9.24 -6.35
CA GLY A 76 4.65 -8.02 -6.56
C GLY A 76 4.05 -7.06 -7.58
N GLU A 77 4.90 -6.55 -8.45
CA GLU A 77 4.54 -5.57 -9.49
C GLU A 77 3.52 -6.13 -10.50
N ASP A 78 3.59 -7.41 -10.85
CA ASP A 78 2.66 -8.03 -11.79
C ASP A 78 1.25 -8.09 -11.21
N ALA A 79 1.13 -8.44 -9.92
CA ALA A 79 -0.13 -8.41 -9.21
C ALA A 79 -0.71 -6.99 -9.13
N TRP A 80 0.14 -6.00 -8.81
CA TRP A 80 -0.26 -4.60 -8.73
C TRP A 80 -0.78 -4.08 -10.07
N GLU A 81 0.00 -4.27 -11.13
CA GLU A 81 -0.35 -3.83 -12.48
C GLU A 81 -1.62 -4.53 -12.99
N PHE A 82 -1.79 -5.81 -12.70
CA PHE A 82 -3.03 -6.52 -12.99
C PHE A 82 -4.23 -5.86 -12.30
N ILE A 83 -4.13 -5.59 -10.99
CA ILE A 83 -5.24 -5.00 -10.23
C ILE A 83 -5.61 -3.62 -10.79
N ILE A 84 -4.62 -2.77 -11.06
CA ILE A 84 -4.86 -1.39 -11.50
C ILE A 84 -5.35 -1.33 -12.94
N ARG A 85 -4.84 -2.17 -13.85
CA ARG A 85 -5.08 -2.00 -15.30
C ARG A 85 -5.99 -3.02 -15.94
N SER A 86 -6.12 -4.22 -15.38
CA SER A 86 -6.72 -5.37 -16.07
C SER A 86 -7.84 -6.05 -15.30
N SER A 87 -8.04 -5.67 -14.04
CA SER A 87 -8.87 -6.39 -13.08
C SER A 87 -10.36 -6.40 -13.41
N ASN A 88 -10.84 -5.39 -14.14
CA ASN A 88 -12.20 -5.31 -14.68
C ASN A 88 -12.57 -6.49 -15.59
N ARG A 89 -11.59 -7.14 -16.24
CA ARG A 89 -11.81 -8.34 -17.08
C ARG A 89 -11.94 -9.62 -16.28
N TYR A 90 -11.56 -9.61 -15.00
CA TYR A 90 -11.48 -10.78 -14.14
C TYR A 90 -12.08 -10.48 -12.76
N PRO A 91 -13.40 -10.21 -12.67
CA PRO A 91 -14.05 -9.79 -11.42
C PRO A 91 -14.04 -10.88 -10.33
N ARG A 92 -13.73 -12.13 -10.70
CA ARG A 92 -13.61 -13.29 -9.81
C ARG A 92 -12.19 -13.54 -9.33
N ALA A 93 -11.19 -12.82 -9.84
CA ALA A 93 -9.82 -12.95 -9.36
C ALA A 93 -9.77 -12.68 -7.85
N GLU A 94 -9.01 -13.50 -7.15
CA GLU A 94 -8.85 -13.43 -5.71
C GLU A 94 -7.59 -12.64 -5.37
N VAL A 95 -7.69 -11.77 -4.39
CA VAL A 95 -6.60 -10.97 -3.85
C VAL A 95 -6.36 -11.44 -2.42
N PHE A 96 -5.15 -11.92 -2.19
CA PHE A 96 -4.65 -12.34 -0.89
C PHE A 96 -3.68 -11.28 -0.39
N GLY A 97 -3.82 -10.90 0.87
CA GLY A 97 -3.01 -9.83 1.43
C GLY A 97 -3.14 -9.69 2.92
N TRP A 98 -2.70 -8.54 3.41
CA TRP A 98 -2.86 -8.14 4.82
C TRP A 98 -3.70 -6.88 4.88
N ARG A 99 -4.64 -6.85 5.82
CA ARG A 99 -5.41 -5.65 6.12
C ARG A 99 -4.55 -4.61 6.83
N GLU A 100 -5.07 -3.40 6.96
CA GLU A 100 -4.42 -2.31 7.69
C GLU A 100 -4.14 -2.64 9.17
N ASP A 101 -4.83 -3.63 9.75
CA ASP A 101 -4.61 -4.15 11.11
C ASP A 101 -3.63 -5.33 11.17
N GLY A 102 -3.04 -5.72 10.04
CA GLY A 102 -2.09 -6.82 9.89
C GLY A 102 -2.70 -8.23 9.82
N ARG A 103 -4.03 -8.36 9.87
CA ARG A 103 -4.70 -9.65 9.67
C ARG A 103 -4.64 -10.07 8.22
N GLU A 104 -4.48 -11.37 7.99
CA GLU A 104 -4.57 -11.92 6.64
C GLU A 104 -6.02 -11.90 6.17
N ASP A 105 -6.21 -11.59 4.89
CA ASP A 105 -7.53 -11.61 4.27
C ASP A 105 -7.45 -12.07 2.81
N MET A 106 -8.58 -12.56 2.32
CA MET A 106 -8.79 -13.00 0.96
C MET A 106 -10.13 -12.46 0.47
N LEU A 107 -10.09 -11.69 -0.61
CA LEU A 107 -11.29 -11.11 -1.21
C LEU A 107 -11.24 -11.19 -2.73
N THR A 108 -12.40 -11.07 -3.38
CA THR A 108 -12.45 -10.94 -4.83
C THR A 108 -12.18 -9.50 -5.24
N VAL A 109 -11.50 -9.29 -6.37
CA VAL A 109 -11.19 -7.98 -6.95
C VAL A 109 -12.39 -7.02 -6.99
N LYS A 110 -13.61 -7.50 -7.27
CA LYS A 110 -14.83 -6.67 -7.30
C LYS A 110 -15.18 -5.97 -5.98
N LEU A 111 -14.56 -6.38 -4.87
CA LEU A 111 -14.73 -5.77 -3.55
C LEU A 111 -13.73 -4.65 -3.31
N LEU A 112 -12.81 -4.39 -4.24
CA LEU A 112 -11.89 -3.27 -4.20
C LEU A 112 -12.52 -2.03 -4.82
N ASP A 113 -12.33 -0.89 -4.17
CA ASP A 113 -12.69 0.42 -4.70
C ASP A 113 -11.48 1.03 -5.40
N LEU A 114 -11.33 0.74 -6.69
CA LEU A 114 -10.23 1.23 -7.51
C LEU A 114 -10.45 2.68 -7.99
N ALA A 115 -11.59 3.30 -7.66
CA ALA A 115 -11.83 4.71 -7.93
C ALA A 115 -11.19 5.60 -6.85
N LEU A 116 -10.94 5.05 -5.66
CA LEU A 116 -10.23 5.73 -4.58
C LEU A 116 -8.72 5.54 -4.71
N PRO A 117 -7.91 6.54 -4.33
CA PRO A 117 -6.46 6.37 -4.27
C PRO A 117 -6.10 5.29 -3.24
N PRO A 118 -5.04 4.50 -3.51
CA PRO A 118 -4.47 3.60 -2.52
C PRO A 118 -4.13 4.31 -1.20
N GLN A 119 -4.42 3.65 -0.08
CA GLN A 119 -3.94 4.07 1.22
C GLN A 119 -2.45 3.84 1.32
N VAL A 120 -1.70 4.87 1.68
CA VAL A 120 -0.28 4.72 1.99
C VAL A 120 -0.11 4.25 3.43
N LEU A 121 0.63 3.17 3.59
CA LEU A 121 0.86 2.50 4.86
C LEU A 121 2.36 2.33 5.07
N VAL A 122 2.86 2.73 6.25
CA VAL A 122 4.28 2.71 6.59
C VAL A 122 4.55 1.52 7.51
N TYR A 123 5.59 0.77 7.23
CA TYR A 123 6.02 -0.41 7.96
C TYR A 123 7.45 -0.22 8.46
N ALA A 124 7.75 -0.80 9.63
CA ALA A 124 9.10 -0.77 10.20
C ALA A 124 10.11 -1.52 9.30
N ASP A 125 9.69 -2.63 8.69
CA ASP A 125 10.51 -3.44 7.79
C ASP A 125 9.66 -4.24 6.79
N ALA A 126 10.33 -5.01 5.94
CA ALA A 126 9.67 -5.82 4.90
C ALA A 126 8.93 -7.06 5.44
N LEU A 127 9.21 -7.52 6.66
CA LEU A 127 8.55 -8.69 7.27
C LEU A 127 7.33 -8.29 8.10
N SER A 128 7.24 -7.01 8.46
CA SER A 128 6.15 -6.42 9.21
C SER A 128 4.83 -6.56 8.46
N ARG A 129 3.79 -6.99 9.19
CA ARG A 129 2.42 -7.15 8.69
C ARG A 129 1.49 -6.03 9.16
N THR A 130 1.85 -5.36 10.25
CA THR A 130 1.10 -4.23 10.82
C THR A 130 1.83 -2.94 10.48
N PRO A 131 1.15 -1.93 9.94
CA PRO A 131 1.76 -0.64 9.69
C PRO A 131 2.02 0.10 11.02
N VAL A 132 3.12 0.85 11.06
CA VAL A 132 3.42 1.79 12.15
C VAL A 132 2.65 3.10 12.00
N ALA A 133 2.25 3.44 10.78
CA ALA A 133 1.56 4.69 10.46
C ALA A 133 0.78 4.61 9.14
N ALA A 134 -0.18 5.51 8.98
CA ALA A 134 -1.00 5.66 7.78
C ALA A 134 -1.00 7.14 7.35
N PRO A 135 0.14 7.65 6.85
CA PRO A 135 0.29 9.04 6.45
C PRO A 135 -0.66 9.39 5.29
N THR A 136 -1.17 10.61 5.30
CA THR A 136 -2.03 11.14 4.22
C THR A 136 -1.35 12.26 3.44
N ARG A 137 -0.15 12.67 3.84
CA ARG A 137 0.61 13.75 3.22
C ARG A 137 2.11 13.42 3.16
N LEU A 138 2.80 14.03 2.21
CA LEU A 138 4.25 13.99 2.07
C LEU A 138 4.82 15.41 2.20
N ILE A 139 5.81 15.58 3.09
CA ILE A 139 6.53 16.82 3.32
C ILE A 139 8.00 16.60 2.92
N ALA A 140 8.32 16.93 1.69
CA ALA A 140 9.65 16.77 1.14
C ALA A 140 9.90 17.80 0.03
N PRO A 141 11.15 18.22 -0.19
CA PRO A 141 11.48 19.04 -1.34
C PRO A 141 11.29 18.27 -2.65
N ASP A 142 11.14 18.99 -3.76
CA ASP A 142 10.84 18.39 -5.06
C ASP A 142 11.95 17.50 -5.60
N ASP A 143 13.20 17.78 -5.22
CA ASP A 143 14.40 17.02 -5.58
C ASP A 143 14.69 15.87 -4.61
N ALA A 144 13.87 15.66 -3.57
CA ALA A 144 14.03 14.53 -2.66
C ALA A 144 13.94 13.20 -3.43
N PRO A 145 14.80 12.20 -3.09
CA PRO A 145 14.86 10.90 -3.76
C PRO A 145 13.69 10.01 -3.34
N ILE A 146 12.48 10.41 -3.70
CA ILE A 146 11.21 9.76 -3.37
C ILE A 146 10.69 9.05 -4.61
N THR A 147 10.22 7.81 -4.44
CA THR A 147 9.70 7.04 -5.56
C THR A 147 8.50 7.75 -6.20
N PRO A 148 8.35 7.70 -7.54
CA PRO A 148 7.21 8.34 -8.22
C PRO A 148 5.85 7.86 -7.69
N ARG A 149 5.74 6.57 -7.34
CA ARG A 149 4.53 5.97 -6.76
C ARG A 149 4.19 6.60 -5.42
N LEU A 150 5.16 6.76 -4.52
CA LEU A 150 4.93 7.39 -3.22
C LEU A 150 4.49 8.85 -3.38
N ARG A 151 5.18 9.59 -4.26
CA ARG A 151 4.85 10.98 -4.59
C ARG A 151 3.42 11.09 -5.13
N GLN A 152 3.05 10.22 -6.08
CA GLN A 152 1.72 10.20 -6.69
C GLN A 152 0.59 9.96 -5.67
N ASN A 153 0.83 9.19 -4.61
CA ASN A 153 -0.21 8.84 -3.64
C ASN A 153 -0.28 9.76 -2.41
N LEU A 154 0.74 10.59 -2.15
CA LEU A 154 0.79 11.49 -1.00
C LEU A 154 0.86 13.00 -1.33
N MET A 155 1.17 13.37 -2.57
CA MET A 155 1.14 14.78 -3.03
C MET A 155 -0.14 15.14 -3.79
N GLN A 156 -1.20 14.34 -3.68
CA GLN A 156 -2.50 14.75 -4.22
C GLN A 156 -3.08 15.82 -3.31
N ASP A 157 -2.87 17.08 -3.68
CA ASP A 157 -3.59 18.21 -3.12
C ASP A 157 -5.08 17.91 -3.12
N SER A 158 -5.69 18.20 -1.98
CA SER A 158 -7.14 18.13 -1.78
C SER A 158 -7.82 18.98 -2.84
N ARG A 159 -8.40 18.34 -3.86
CA ARG A 159 -9.41 18.98 -4.71
C ARG A 159 -10.73 19.05 -3.97
#